data_AF-A0A925Q6K1-F1
#
_entry.id   AF-A0A925Q6K1-F1
#
_cell.length_a   1.000
_cell.length_b   1.000
_cell.length_c   1.000
_cell.angle_alpha   90.00
_cell.angle_beta   90.00
_cell.angle_gamma   90.00
#
_symmetry.space_group_name_H-M   'P 1'
#
loop_
_entity.id
_entity.type
_entity.pdbx_description
1 polymer ?
#
loop_
_entity_poly.entity_id
_entity_poly.type
_entity_poly.pdbx_seq_one_letter_code
_entity_poly.pdbx_strand_id
1 'polypeptide(L)'
;MRAERALLTETLRDSWATVTGGALSWEQRGLLWLASRQAATQTTQAVELLFTAACASAVYASTGLERCLRDVRTAAQHIAVAPTNFEIAGQLALGLDVHQSAWSIDDRGDG
;
A
#
# COMPACT_ATOMS: atom_id res chain seq x y z
N MET A 1 2.87 -6.19 -11.61
CA MET A 1 2.98 -4.71 -11.59
C MET A 1 1.84 -3.97 -12.30
N ARG A 2 1.39 -4.36 -13.51
CA ARG A 2 0.34 -3.60 -14.22
C ARG A 2 -1.01 -3.64 -13.50
N ALA A 3 -1.44 -4.81 -13.04
CA ALA A 3 -2.73 -4.99 -12.37
C ALA A 3 -2.76 -4.30 -10.99
N GLU A 4 -1.66 -4.33 -10.26
CA GLU A 4 -1.57 -3.77 -8.91
C GLU A 4 -1.45 -2.26 -8.94
N ARG A 5 -0.73 -1.73 -9.94
CA ARG A 5 -0.76 -0.30 -10.23
C ARG A 5 -2.16 0.15 -10.65
N ALA A 6 -2.84 -0.61 -11.49
CA ALA A 6 -4.22 -0.32 -11.90
C ALA A 6 -5.15 -0.26 -10.68
N LEU A 7 -5.16 -1.31 -9.85
CA LEU A 7 -5.92 -1.38 -8.61
C LEU A 7 -5.65 -0.15 -7.72
N LEU A 8 -4.38 0.17 -7.44
CA LEU A 8 -4.04 1.34 -6.63
C LEU A 8 -4.56 2.64 -7.25
N THR A 9 -4.36 2.85 -8.54
CA THR A 9 -4.79 4.09 -9.21
C THR A 9 -6.29 4.23 -9.33
N GLU A 10 -7.01 3.12 -9.52
CA GLU A 10 -8.47 3.07 -9.60
C GLU A 10 -9.07 3.33 -8.22
N THR A 11 -8.62 2.60 -7.19
CA THR A 11 -9.08 2.82 -5.81
C THR A 11 -8.77 4.24 -5.31
N LEU A 12 -7.60 4.79 -5.65
CA LEU A 12 -7.28 6.19 -5.33
C LEU A 12 -8.24 7.16 -6.02
N ARG A 13 -8.57 6.92 -7.29
CA ARG A 13 -9.49 7.76 -8.06
C ARG A 13 -10.89 7.73 -7.48
N ASP A 14 -11.39 6.55 -7.15
CA ASP A 14 -12.73 6.38 -6.58
C ASP A 14 -12.82 6.99 -5.17
N SER A 15 -11.75 6.82 -4.39
CA SER A 15 -11.62 7.46 -3.08
C SER A 15 -11.61 8.97 -3.22
N TRP A 16 -10.84 9.51 -4.17
CA TRP A 16 -10.79 10.94 -4.47
C TRP A 16 -12.15 11.50 -4.86
N ALA A 17 -12.88 10.82 -5.75
CA ALA A 17 -14.24 11.22 -6.11
C ALA A 17 -15.18 11.24 -4.90
N THR A 18 -15.09 10.23 -4.02
CA THR A 18 -15.93 10.16 -2.82
C THR A 18 -15.64 11.31 -1.85
N VAL A 19 -14.37 11.59 -1.55
CA VAL A 19 -14.00 12.65 -0.59
C VAL A 19 -14.37 14.06 -1.05
N THR A 20 -14.58 14.27 -2.35
CA THR A 20 -15.09 15.55 -2.86
C THR A 20 -16.57 15.79 -2.53
N GLY A 21 -17.32 14.75 -2.17
CA GLY A 21 -18.75 14.84 -1.85
C GLY A 21 -19.15 14.34 -0.45
N GLY A 22 -18.22 13.79 0.33
CA GLY A 22 -18.51 13.22 1.64
C GLY A 22 -17.29 12.55 2.29
N ALA A 23 -17.52 11.69 3.27
CA ALA A 23 -16.47 10.89 3.90
C ALA A 23 -16.35 9.51 3.24
N LEU A 24 -15.15 8.92 3.28
CA LEU A 24 -14.96 7.52 2.87
C LEU A 24 -15.63 6.57 3.87
N SER A 25 -16.37 5.60 3.35
CA SER A 25 -16.82 4.47 4.16
C SER A 25 -15.63 3.63 4.63
N TRP A 26 -15.84 2.84 5.67
CA TRP A 26 -14.84 1.88 6.14
C TRP A 26 -14.42 0.88 5.07
N GLU A 27 -15.36 0.40 4.24
CA GLU A 27 -15.05 -0.49 3.13
C GLU A 27 -14.11 0.17 2.10
N GLN A 28 -14.38 1.42 1.72
CA GLN A 28 -13.53 2.17 0.80
C GLN A 28 -12.11 2.40 1.36
N ARG A 29 -12.01 2.68 2.66
CA ARG A 29 -10.73 2.79 3.38
C ARG A 29 -9.97 1.46 3.36
N GLY A 30 -10.67 0.36 3.66
CA GLY A 30 -10.12 -1.00 3.59
C GLY A 30 -9.53 -1.34 2.22
N LEU A 31 -10.25 -1.02 1.15
CA LEU A 31 -9.77 -1.20 -0.23
C LEU A 31 -8.52 -0.36 -0.51
N LEU A 32 -8.47 0.89 -0.05
CA LEU A 32 -7.31 1.76 -0.24
C LEU A 32 -6.07 1.23 0.48
N TRP A 33 -6.23 0.73 1.71
CA TRP A 33 -5.15 0.10 2.47
C TRP A 33 -4.67 -1.20 1.83
N LEU A 34 -5.60 -2.04 1.36
CA LEU A 34 -5.29 -3.27 0.63
C LEU A 34 -4.51 -2.98 -0.65
N ALA A 35 -4.98 -2.04 -1.47
CA ALA A 35 -4.34 -1.67 -2.73
C ALA A 35 -2.92 -1.12 -2.49
N SER A 36 -2.76 -0.25 -1.49
CA SER A 36 -1.46 0.32 -1.10
C SER A 36 -0.49 -0.77 -0.64
N ARG A 37 -0.94 -1.69 0.20
CA ARG A 37 -0.15 -2.82 0.69
C ARG A 37 0.28 -3.76 -0.44
N GLN A 38 -0.65 -4.08 -1.35
CA GLN A 38 -0.38 -4.95 -2.48
C GLN A 38 0.67 -4.30 -3.41
N ALA A 39 0.52 -3.01 -3.72
CA ALA A 39 1.47 -2.27 -4.53
C ALA A 39 2.87 -2.23 -3.91
N ALA A 40 2.98 -1.97 -2.60
CA ALA A 40 4.26 -1.96 -1.89
C ALA A 40 4.92 -3.35 -1.92
N THR A 41 4.15 -4.42 -1.63
CA THR A 41 4.65 -5.79 -1.61
C THR A 41 5.24 -6.19 -2.97
N GLN A 42 4.48 -5.98 -4.05
CA GLN A 42 4.89 -6.34 -5.40
C GLN A 42 6.06 -5.48 -5.89
N THR A 43 6.12 -4.22 -5.49
CA THR A 43 7.22 -3.32 -5.84
C THR A 43 8.52 -3.74 -5.16
N THR A 44 8.47 -4.02 -3.85
CA THR A 44 9.63 -4.52 -3.10
C THR A 44 10.16 -5.82 -3.72
N GLN A 45 9.29 -6.79 -3.98
CA GLN A 45 9.68 -8.06 -4.60
C GLN A 45 10.35 -7.86 -5.97
N ALA A 46 9.79 -7.00 -6.82
CA ALA A 46 10.37 -6.74 -8.14
C ALA A 46 11.75 -6.07 -8.05
N VAL A 47 11.93 -5.11 -7.14
CA VAL A 47 13.23 -4.45 -6.92
C VAL A 47 14.26 -5.43 -6.37
N GLU A 48 13.88 -6.31 -5.44
CA GLU A 48 14.78 -7.36 -4.91
C GLU A 48 15.20 -8.36 -5.98
N LEU A 49 14.26 -8.77 -6.86
CA LEU A 49 14.56 -9.63 -8.00
C LEU A 49 15.54 -8.96 -8.97
N LEU A 50 15.31 -7.68 -9.31
CA LEU A 50 16.19 -6.92 -10.21
C LEU A 50 17.59 -6.73 -9.60
N PHE A 51 17.66 -6.37 -8.31
CA PHE A 51 18.93 -6.22 -7.60
C PHE A 51 19.73 -7.53 -7.59
N THR A 52 19.06 -8.65 -7.30
CA THR A 52 19.68 -9.99 -7.31
C THR A 52 20.15 -10.37 -8.71
N ALA A 53 19.33 -10.14 -9.75
CA ALA A 53 19.66 -10.50 -11.12
C ALA A 53 20.82 -9.68 -11.71
N ALA A 54 20.98 -8.43 -11.28
CA ALA A 54 22.07 -7.56 -11.72
C ALA A 54 23.44 -7.89 -11.07
N CYS A 55 23.47 -8.76 -10.06
CA CYS A 55 24.70 -9.21 -9.39
C CYS A 55 25.60 -8.04 -8.97
N ALA A 56 26.92 -8.18 -9.13
CA ALA A 56 27.90 -7.16 -8.75
C ALA A 56 27.65 -5.79 -9.39
N SER A 57 26.99 -5.71 -10.55
CA SER A 57 26.71 -4.42 -11.19
C SER A 57 25.70 -3.57 -10.40
N ALA A 58 24.83 -4.20 -9.60
CA ALA A 58 23.78 -3.53 -8.84
C ALA A 58 24.32 -2.62 -7.72
N VAL A 59 25.55 -2.87 -7.25
CA VAL A 59 26.16 -2.10 -6.15
C VAL A 59 26.72 -0.76 -6.61
N TYR A 60 26.92 -0.57 -7.92
CA TYR A 60 27.43 0.68 -8.44
C TYR A 60 26.34 1.74 -8.48
N ALA A 61 26.63 2.90 -7.89
CA ALA A 61 25.72 4.04 -7.84
C ALA A 61 25.26 4.53 -9.22
N SER A 62 26.04 4.27 -10.29
CA SER A 62 25.68 4.61 -11.67
C SER A 62 24.44 3.87 -12.19
N THR A 63 24.09 2.72 -11.63
CA THR A 63 22.90 1.95 -12.01
C THR A 63 21.64 2.37 -11.26
N GLY A 64 21.79 3.01 -10.10
CA GLY A 64 20.69 3.39 -9.21
C GLY A 64 20.01 2.24 -8.45
N LEU A 65 20.34 0.96 -8.73
CA LEU A 65 19.64 -0.20 -8.15
C LEU A 65 19.79 -0.30 -6.62
N GLU A 66 20.99 -0.05 -6.08
CA GLU A 66 21.21 -0.03 -4.63
C GLU A 66 20.34 1.02 -3.92
N ARG A 67 20.16 2.19 -4.55
CA ARG A 67 19.32 3.26 -4.02
C ARG A 67 17.87 2.87 -4.03
N CYS A 68 17.37 2.36 -5.16
CA CYS A 68 16.01 1.86 -5.26
C CYS A 68 15.71 0.79 -4.20
N LEU A 69 16.65 -0.14 -3.96
CA LEU A 69 16.50 -1.18 -2.95
C LEU A 69 16.41 -0.61 -1.53
N ARG A 70 17.26 0.35 -1.18
CA ARG A 70 17.19 1.02 0.13
C ARG A 70 15.88 1.78 0.29
N ASP A 71 15.52 2.58 -0.70
CA ASP A 71 14.34 3.45 -0.65
C ASP A 71 13.05 2.63 -0.54
N VAL A 72 12.90 1.56 -1.34
CA VAL A 72 11.69 0.72 -1.30
C VAL A 72 11.57 -0.02 0.03
N ARG A 73 12.69 -0.50 0.59
CA ARG A 73 12.68 -1.19 1.89
C ARG A 73 12.32 -0.25 3.03
N THR A 74 12.80 1.00 2.99
CA THR A 74 12.41 2.04 3.94
C THR A 74 10.94 2.40 3.80
N ALA A 75 10.45 2.65 2.58
CA ALA A 75 9.04 2.96 2.33
C ALA A 75 8.10 1.82 2.78
N ALA A 76 8.52 0.56 2.61
CA ALA A 76 7.75 -0.61 3.03
C ALA A 76 7.57 -0.74 4.56
N GLN A 77 8.31 0.02 5.38
CA GLN A 77 8.12 0.08 6.83
C GLN A 77 7.01 1.05 7.26
N HIS A 78 6.49 1.87 6.34
CA HIS A 78 5.48 2.86 6.67
C HIS A 78 4.13 2.19 7.00
N ILE A 79 3.43 2.71 8.03
CA ILE A 79 2.15 2.15 8.50
C ILE A 79 1.09 2.06 7.38
N ALA A 80 1.07 3.02 6.45
CA ALA A 80 0.18 3.03 5.27
C ALA A 80 0.27 1.77 4.38
N VAL A 81 1.35 1.00 4.47
CA VAL A 81 1.58 -0.23 3.71
C VAL A 81 1.95 -1.40 4.62
N ALA A 82 1.61 -1.31 5.91
CA ALA A 82 1.92 -2.34 6.90
C ALA A 82 1.22 -3.67 6.59
N PRO A 83 1.81 -4.83 6.98
CA PRO A 83 1.20 -6.14 6.73
C PRO A 83 -0.20 -6.30 7.32
N THR A 84 -0.48 -5.65 8.45
CA THR A 84 -1.79 -5.67 9.13
C THR A 84 -2.92 -5.17 8.24
N ASN A 85 -2.63 -4.38 7.20
CA ASN A 85 -3.64 -3.89 6.26
C ASN A 85 -4.34 -5.02 5.50
N PHE A 86 -3.68 -6.18 5.30
CA PHE A 86 -4.36 -7.34 4.73
C PHE A 86 -5.46 -7.88 5.66
N GLU A 87 -5.16 -7.96 6.95
CA GLU A 87 -6.10 -8.45 7.96
C GLU A 87 -7.26 -7.48 8.15
N ILE A 88 -6.97 -6.19 8.27
CA ILE A 88 -7.98 -5.13 8.43
C ILE A 88 -8.90 -5.07 7.22
N ALA A 89 -8.35 -5.12 6.01
CA ALA A 89 -9.18 -5.17 4.79
C ALA A 89 -10.05 -6.44 4.74
N GLY A 90 -9.51 -7.58 5.17
CA GLY A 90 -10.27 -8.83 5.27
C GLY A 90 -11.41 -8.77 6.29
N GLN A 91 -11.16 -8.18 7.47
CA GLN A 91 -12.16 -7.94 8.50
C GLN A 91 -13.30 -7.08 7.97
N LEU A 92 -12.96 -5.96 7.31
CA LEU A 92 -13.93 -5.06 6.69
C LEU A 92 -14.76 -5.75 5.60
N ALA A 93 -14.12 -6.56 4.74
CA ALA A 93 -14.83 -7.33 3.71
C ALA A 93 -15.79 -8.39 4.29
N LEU A 94 -15.55 -8.83 5.54
CA LEU A 94 -16.42 -9.73 6.29
C LEU A 94 -17.45 -8.99 7.15
N GLY A 95 -17.52 -7.66 7.09
CA GLY A 95 -18.43 -6.84 7.90
C GLY A 95 -18.07 -6.77 9.38
N LEU A 96 -16.80 -7.00 9.72
CA LEU A 96 -16.29 -6.88 11.09
C LEU A 96 -15.88 -5.45 11.42
N ASP A 97 -16.03 -5.10 12.68
CA ASP A 97 -15.60 -3.81 13.24
C ASP A 97 -14.07 -3.78 13.41
N VAL A 98 -13.44 -2.70 12.93
CA VAL A 98 -11.99 -2.45 13.00
C VAL A 98 -11.63 -1.14 13.74
N HIS A 99 -12.57 -0.57 14.51
CA HIS A 99 -12.39 0.68 15.28
C HIS A 99 -11.30 0.59 16.38
N GLN A 100 -10.81 -0.62 16.71
CA GLN A 100 -9.66 -0.80 17.62
C GLN A 100 -8.31 -0.98 16.90
N SER A 101 -8.30 -0.90 15.56
CA SER A 101 -7.06 -1.04 14.79
C SER A 101 -6.20 0.22 14.87
N ALA A 102 -4.97 0.13 14.34
CA ALA A 102 -4.09 1.30 14.21
C ALA A 102 -4.68 2.40 13.31
N TRP A 103 -5.69 2.07 12.49
CA TRP A 103 -6.42 3.00 11.64
C TRP A 103 -7.62 3.67 12.32
N SER A 104 -7.86 3.39 13.60
CA SER A 104 -8.79 4.18 14.42
C SER A 104 -8.44 5.67 14.46
N ILE A 105 -7.19 6.04 14.18
CA ILE A 105 -6.77 7.45 14.03
C ILE A 105 -7.45 8.17 12.86
N ASP A 106 -7.88 7.43 11.84
CA ASP A 106 -8.55 7.97 10.66
C ASP A 106 -10.09 8.07 10.86
N ASP A 107 -10.59 7.58 11.99
CA ASP A 107 -11.97 7.75 12.42
C ASP A 107 -12.18 9.18 12.94
N ARG A 108 -13.01 9.95 12.24
CA ARG A 108 -13.35 11.33 12.63
C ARG A 108 -14.67 11.43 13.39
N GLY A 109 -15.35 10.31 13.64
CA GLY A 109 -16.67 10.30 14.27
C GLY A 109 -17.79 10.74 13.33
N ASP A 110 -17.60 10.57 12.02
CA ASP A 110 -18.53 11.02 10.97
C ASP A 110 -19.70 10.02 10.74
N GLY A 111 -20.07 9.23 11.75
CA GLY A 111 -21.11 8.17 11.67
C GLY A 111 -21.99 8.12 12.91
#